data_AF-A0A4Q3W0A3-F1
#
_entry.id   AF-A0A4Q3W0A3-F1
#
_cell.length_a   1.000
_cell.length_b   1.000
_cell.length_c   1.000
_cell.angle_alpha   90.00
_cell.angle_beta   90.00
_cell.angle_gamma   90.00
#
_symmetry.space_group_name_H-M   'P 1'
#
loop_
_entity.id
_entity.type
_entity.pdbx_description
1 polymer ?
#
loop_
_entity_poly.entity_id
_entity_poly.type
_entity_poly.pdbx_seq_one_letter_code
_entity_poly.pdbx_strand_id
1 'polypeptide(L)'
;MKDNRMISWDSHLLKRAAAGDQVAFEILVDAHRPMLMNLANRMLRNSEDAADAVQDTIVKALRAIGDFDTTRPLKPWLCRICANCCVDAVRDRRRAGEPLENHEYLLTDEDEHPDDSAAESIAHGQVLAAIDRLPDRYREIVQMRHFRHMDVVEIAKALDKPEGTIKSWLFRARAMLKKDLAPALGL
;
A
#
# COMPACT_ATOMS: atom_id res chain seq x y z
N MET A 1 -9.18 23.88 12.22
CA MET A 1 -8.59 23.68 13.56
C MET A 1 -9.38 22.57 14.24
N LYS A 2 -8.71 21.58 14.86
CA LYS A 2 -9.05 20.13 14.94
C LYS A 2 -8.47 19.44 13.68
N ASP A 3 -7.48 18.55 13.70
CA ASP A 3 -7.10 17.55 14.70
C ASP A 3 -5.57 17.38 14.86
N ASN A 4 -5.00 18.03 15.89
CA ASN A 4 -3.63 17.76 16.35
C ASN A 4 -3.61 16.80 17.57
N ARG A 5 -4.75 16.22 17.95
CA ARG A 5 -4.88 15.35 19.14
C ARG A 5 -4.80 13.86 18.84
N MET A 6 -4.93 13.43 17.58
CA MET A 6 -5.00 12.02 17.19
C MET A 6 -3.61 11.38 17.03
N ILE A 7 -2.60 12.17 16.62
CA ILE A 7 -1.21 11.74 16.38
C ILE A 7 -0.52 11.19 17.65
N SER A 8 -0.95 11.62 18.85
CA SER A 8 -0.33 11.23 20.13
C SER A 8 -0.78 9.85 20.65
N TRP A 9 -1.97 9.38 20.27
CA TRP A 9 -2.52 8.11 20.79
C TRP A 9 -2.07 6.92 19.95
N ASP A 10 -1.99 7.10 18.64
CA ASP A 10 -1.55 6.07 17.69
C ASP A 10 -0.13 5.60 18.00
N SER A 11 0.81 6.49 18.28
CA SER A 11 2.19 6.09 18.57
C SER A 11 2.32 5.27 19.86
N HIS A 12 1.55 5.58 20.89
CA HIS A 12 1.58 4.82 22.15
C HIS A 12 0.92 3.44 21.98
N LEU A 13 -0.25 3.38 21.35
CA LEU A 13 -0.92 2.12 21.05
C LEU A 13 -0.06 1.26 20.11
N LEU A 14 0.61 1.86 19.13
CA LEU A 14 1.45 1.15 18.16
C LEU A 14 2.66 0.50 18.82
N LYS A 15 3.30 1.18 19.77
CA LYS A 15 4.39 0.58 20.57
C LYS A 15 3.90 -0.58 21.42
N ARG A 16 2.70 -0.48 22.02
CA ARG A 16 2.11 -1.57 22.79
C ARG A 16 1.73 -2.76 21.89
N ALA A 17 1.11 -2.50 20.76
CA ALA A 17 0.76 -3.52 19.77
C ALA A 17 2.01 -4.25 19.26
N ALA A 18 3.08 -3.52 18.94
CA ALA A 18 4.37 -4.12 18.55
C ALA A 18 5.01 -4.94 19.69
N ALA A 19 4.72 -4.60 20.96
CA ALA A 19 5.14 -5.39 22.12
C ALA A 19 4.24 -6.60 22.43
N GLY A 20 3.22 -6.88 21.60
CA GLY A 20 2.33 -8.03 21.75
C GLY A 20 1.01 -7.74 22.49
N ASP A 21 0.70 -6.47 22.77
CA ASP A 21 -0.59 -6.09 23.35
C ASP A 21 -1.72 -6.17 22.30
N GLN A 22 -2.48 -7.26 22.38
CA GLN A 22 -3.55 -7.55 21.43
C GLN A 22 -4.70 -6.54 21.50
N VAL A 23 -5.02 -6.01 22.68
CA VAL A 23 -6.08 -5.00 22.84
C VAL A 23 -5.65 -3.69 22.19
N ALA A 24 -4.37 -3.30 22.35
CA ALA A 24 -3.85 -2.12 21.66
C ALA A 24 -3.89 -2.27 20.14
N PHE A 25 -3.61 -3.47 19.62
CA PHE A 25 -3.72 -3.78 18.19
C PHE A 25 -5.16 -3.69 17.69
N GLU A 26 -6.12 -4.26 18.41
CA GLU A 26 -7.55 -4.20 18.05
C GLU A 26 -8.04 -2.76 17.92
N ILE A 27 -7.74 -1.92 18.91
CA ILE A 27 -8.12 -0.49 18.88
C ILE A 27 -7.53 0.23 17.66
N LEU A 28 -6.24 -0.01 17.35
CA LEU A 28 -5.58 0.58 16.19
C LEU A 28 -6.22 0.15 14.88
N VAL A 29 -6.47 -1.15 14.72
CA VAL A 29 -7.00 -1.70 13.49
C VAL A 29 -8.45 -1.27 13.27
N ASP A 30 -9.27 -1.25 14.32
CA ASP A 30 -10.67 -0.82 14.20
C ASP A 30 -10.77 0.65 13.79
N ALA A 31 -9.85 1.51 14.25
CA ALA A 31 -9.75 2.88 13.79
C ALA A 31 -9.41 2.99 12.28
N HIS A 32 -8.67 2.02 11.73
CA HIS A 32 -8.27 2.00 10.32
C HIS A 32 -9.18 1.17 9.41
N ARG A 33 -10.05 0.33 9.99
CA ARG A 33 -10.95 -0.59 9.26
C ARG A 33 -11.80 0.11 8.20
N PRO A 34 -12.43 1.28 8.44
CA PRO A 34 -13.22 1.96 7.40
C PRO A 34 -12.39 2.32 6.16
N MET A 35 -11.16 2.79 6.37
CA MET A 35 -10.24 3.13 5.28
C MET A 35 -9.81 1.89 4.49
N LEU A 36 -9.51 0.79 5.18
CA LEU A 36 -9.15 -0.48 4.52
C LEU A 36 -10.32 -1.06 3.72
N MET A 37 -11.54 -0.94 4.26
CA MET A 37 -12.76 -1.38 3.58
C MET A 37 -13.03 -0.55 2.33
N ASN A 38 -12.84 0.77 2.37
CA ASN A 38 -12.97 1.63 1.19
C ASN A 38 -11.95 1.26 0.10
N LEU A 39 -10.69 1.03 0.49
CA LEU A 39 -9.65 0.58 -0.44
C LEU A 39 -10.01 -0.77 -1.08
N ALA A 40 -10.40 -1.75 -0.28
CA ALA A 40 -10.73 -3.09 -0.77
C ALA A 40 -11.95 -3.07 -1.70
N ASN A 41 -13.00 -2.30 -1.38
CA ASN A 41 -14.16 -2.14 -2.25
C ASN A 41 -13.80 -1.52 -3.60
N ARG A 42 -12.90 -0.53 -3.64
CA ARG A 42 -12.42 0.06 -4.90
C ARG A 42 -11.66 -0.96 -5.75
N MET A 43 -10.85 -1.81 -5.13
CA MET A 43 -10.01 -2.79 -5.84
C MET A 43 -10.78 -4.03 -6.29
N LEU A 44 -11.77 -4.49 -5.53
CA LEU A 44 -12.44 -5.77 -5.74
C LEU A 44 -13.87 -5.65 -6.27
N ARG A 45 -14.53 -4.50 -6.10
CA ARG A 45 -15.93 -4.25 -6.52
C ARG A 45 -16.91 -5.37 -6.15
N ASN A 46 -16.60 -6.12 -5.09
CA ASN A 46 -17.38 -7.18 -4.49
C ASN A 46 -17.24 -7.04 -2.97
N SER A 47 -18.37 -6.91 -2.27
CA SER A 47 -18.37 -6.59 -0.83
C SER A 47 -17.90 -7.75 0.04
N GLU A 48 -18.14 -9.00 -0.38
CA GLU A 48 -17.71 -10.19 0.36
C GLU A 48 -16.19 -10.35 0.23
N ASP A 49 -15.67 -10.32 -1.01
CA ASP A 49 -14.23 -10.37 -1.28
C ASP A 49 -13.50 -9.22 -0.58
N ALA A 50 -14.11 -8.02 -0.53
CA ALA A 50 -13.55 -6.86 0.17
C ALA A 50 -13.48 -7.08 1.69
N ALA A 51 -14.53 -7.63 2.29
CA ALA A 51 -14.54 -7.93 3.72
C ALA A 51 -13.48 -8.99 4.07
N ASP A 52 -13.36 -10.03 3.24
CA ASP A 52 -12.36 -11.09 3.41
C ASP A 52 -10.93 -10.56 3.24
N ALA A 53 -10.67 -9.73 2.22
CA ALA A 53 -9.37 -9.11 2.03
C ALA A 53 -8.98 -8.20 3.21
N VAL A 54 -9.93 -7.45 3.78
CA VAL A 54 -9.69 -6.66 5.00
C VAL A 54 -9.39 -7.58 6.18
N GLN A 55 -10.12 -8.69 6.35
CA GLN A 55 -9.85 -9.63 7.43
C GLN A 55 -8.45 -10.25 7.31
N ASP A 56 -8.07 -10.68 6.11
CA ASP A 56 -6.72 -11.18 5.81
C ASP A 56 -5.64 -10.12 6.07
N THR A 57 -5.93 -8.86 5.76
CA THR A 57 -5.06 -7.73 6.07
C THR A 57 -4.78 -7.64 7.56
N ILE A 58 -5.81 -7.74 8.38
CA ILE A 58 -5.71 -7.65 9.83
C ILE A 58 -4.89 -8.82 10.38
N VAL A 59 -5.13 -10.03 9.90
CA VAL A 59 -4.37 -11.22 10.30
C VAL A 59 -2.89 -11.10 9.90
N LYS A 60 -2.60 -10.67 8.67
CA LYS A 60 -1.23 -10.46 8.19
C LYS A 60 -0.54 -9.32 8.96
N ALA A 61 -1.27 -8.24 9.26
CA ALA A 61 -0.76 -7.13 10.07
C ALA A 61 -0.44 -7.57 11.50
N LEU A 62 -1.30 -8.34 12.16
CA LEU A 62 -1.05 -8.86 13.51
C LEU A 62 0.23 -9.69 13.57
N ARG A 63 0.48 -10.52 12.54
CA ARG A 63 1.71 -11.34 12.45
C ARG A 63 2.97 -10.50 12.22
N ALA A 64 2.85 -9.34 11.59
CA ALA A 64 3.98 -8.51 11.20
C ALA A 64 4.21 -7.28 12.10
N ILE A 65 3.26 -6.94 12.98
CA ILE A 65 3.31 -5.72 13.80
C ILE A 65 4.48 -5.73 14.80
N GLY A 66 4.92 -6.91 15.25
CA GLY A 66 6.07 -7.03 16.16
C GLY A 66 7.39 -6.56 15.54
N ASP A 67 7.55 -6.71 14.22
CA ASP A 67 8.72 -6.25 13.47
C ASP A 67 8.53 -4.85 12.85
N PHE A 68 7.41 -4.19 13.14
CA PHE A 68 7.10 -2.89 12.56
C PHE A 68 7.97 -1.78 13.16
N ASP A 69 8.60 -1.01 12.28
CA ASP A 69 9.31 0.21 12.65
C ASP A 69 8.32 1.30 13.06
N THR A 70 8.06 1.42 14.37
CA THR A 70 7.09 2.36 14.96
C THR A 70 7.38 3.85 14.71
N THR A 71 8.53 4.18 14.12
CA THR A 71 8.83 5.54 13.64
C THR A 71 8.17 5.86 12.30
N ARG A 72 7.66 4.85 11.59
CA ARG A 72 6.99 4.98 10.30
C ARG A 72 5.47 5.12 10.47
N PRO A 73 4.80 5.83 9.54
CA PRO A 73 3.35 5.95 9.58
C PRO A 73 2.67 4.58 9.35
N LEU A 74 1.67 4.28 10.19
CA LEU A 74 0.94 3.00 10.16
C LEU A 74 0.00 2.88 8.94
N LYS A 75 -0.72 3.96 8.60
CA LYS A 75 -1.71 3.99 7.51
C LYS A 75 -1.15 3.45 6.17
N PRO A 76 -0.03 3.96 5.63
CA PRO A 76 0.53 3.45 4.37
C PRO A 76 0.97 1.98 4.43
N TRP A 77 1.41 1.52 5.61
CA TRP A 77 1.79 0.12 5.80
C TRP A 77 0.57 -0.81 5.76
N LEU A 78 -0.53 -0.45 6.43
CA LEU A 78 -1.79 -1.20 6.38
C LEU A 78 -2.39 -1.20 4.97
N CYS A 79 -2.43 -0.05 4.28
CA CYS A 79 -2.91 0.03 2.89
C CYS A 79 -2.14 -0.92 1.97
N ARG A 80 -0.82 -1.03 2.15
CA ARG A 80 0.02 -1.92 1.34
C ARG A 80 -0.32 -3.38 1.57
N ILE A 81 -0.56 -3.79 2.81
CA ILE A 81 -0.97 -5.16 3.12
C ILE A 81 -2.34 -5.44 2.47
N CYS A 82 -3.29 -4.51 2.61
CA CYS A 82 -4.62 -4.62 2.03
C CYS A 82 -4.63 -4.73 0.51
N ALA A 83 -3.86 -3.88 -0.17
CA ALA A 83 -3.72 -3.96 -1.62
C ALA A 83 -3.19 -5.33 -2.06
N ASN A 84 -2.21 -5.92 -1.34
CA ASN A 84 -1.73 -7.26 -1.66
C ASN A 84 -2.81 -8.33 -1.42
N CYS A 85 -3.59 -8.25 -0.34
CA CYS A 85 -4.70 -9.18 -0.10
C CYS A 85 -5.77 -9.10 -1.20
N CYS A 86 -6.10 -7.89 -1.68
CA CYS A 86 -7.03 -7.72 -2.80
C CYS A 86 -6.47 -8.37 -4.08
N VAL A 87 -5.19 -8.18 -4.33
CA VAL A 87 -4.53 -8.76 -5.50
C VAL A 87 -4.49 -10.29 -5.43
N ASP A 88 -4.26 -10.84 -4.24
CA ASP A 88 -4.33 -12.28 -3.97
C ASP A 88 -5.76 -12.80 -4.25
N ALA A 89 -6.80 -12.13 -3.74
CA ALA A 89 -8.20 -12.51 -3.96
C ALA A 89 -8.57 -12.55 -5.46
N VAL A 90 -8.18 -11.53 -6.24
CA VAL A 90 -8.40 -11.52 -7.71
C VAL A 90 -7.70 -12.69 -8.39
N ARG A 91 -6.50 -13.07 -7.94
CA ARG A 91 -5.76 -14.20 -8.53
C ARG A 91 -6.42 -15.53 -8.25
N ASP A 92 -6.89 -15.73 -7.03
CA ASP A 92 -7.54 -16.99 -6.66
C ASP A 92 -8.87 -17.14 -7.40
N ARG A 93 -9.61 -16.05 -7.59
CA ARG A 93 -10.79 -16.01 -8.45
C ARG A 93 -10.50 -16.37 -9.91
N ARG A 94 -9.42 -15.83 -10.48
CA ARG A 94 -8.96 -16.19 -11.85
C ARG A 94 -8.65 -17.68 -11.97
N ARG A 95 -8.05 -18.28 -10.94
CA ARG A 95 -7.75 -19.72 -10.92
C ARG A 95 -9.00 -20.58 -10.76
N ALA A 96 -10.02 -20.07 -10.06
CA ALA A 96 -11.31 -20.73 -9.90
C ALA A 96 -12.20 -20.67 -11.17
N GLY A 97 -11.80 -19.92 -12.19
CA GLY A 97 -12.53 -19.82 -13.46
C GLY A 97 -13.78 -18.95 -13.39
N GLU A 98 -13.91 -18.11 -12.37
CA GLU A 98 -15.04 -17.20 -12.24
C GLU A 98 -14.93 -16.03 -13.25
N PRO A 99 -16.05 -15.61 -13.86
CA PRO A 99 -16.09 -14.40 -14.69
C PRO A 99 -15.66 -13.18 -13.88
N LEU A 100 -14.59 -12.52 -14.30
CA LEU A 100 -14.22 -11.21 -13.77
C LEU A 100 -15.09 -10.17 -14.48
N GLU A 101 -16.24 -9.82 -13.90
CA GLU A 101 -16.92 -8.59 -14.34
C GLU A 101 -16.02 -7.38 -13.99
N ASN A 102 -15.34 -6.81 -14.98
CA ASN A 102 -14.63 -5.52 -14.92
C ASN A 102 -13.67 -5.31 -13.73
N HIS A 103 -12.92 -6.33 -13.33
CA HIS A 103 -11.79 -6.21 -12.39
C HIS A 103 -10.48 -5.94 -13.16
N GLU A 104 -10.47 -4.81 -13.85
CA GLU A 104 -9.21 -4.19 -14.24
C GLU A 104 -8.77 -3.37 -13.02
N TYR A 105 -7.51 -3.50 -12.58
CA TYR A 105 -6.95 -2.71 -11.47
C TYR A 105 -6.89 -1.23 -11.88
N LEU A 106 -8.04 -0.58 -12.02
CA LEU A 106 -8.13 0.86 -12.10
C LEU A 106 -8.21 1.36 -10.66
N LEU A 107 -7.03 1.65 -10.11
CA LEU A 107 -6.90 2.96 -9.49
C LEU A 107 -7.11 3.95 -10.65
N THR A 108 -8.37 4.30 -10.96
CA THR A 108 -8.60 5.50 -11.75
C THR A 108 -7.91 6.62 -11.00
N ASP A 109 -7.11 7.44 -11.70
CA ASP A 109 -6.47 8.67 -11.20
C ASP A 109 -7.49 9.71 -10.68
N GLU A 110 -8.77 9.36 -10.58
CA GLU A 110 -9.84 10.10 -9.94
C GLU A 110 -9.84 9.81 -8.43
N ASP A 111 -8.75 10.20 -7.76
CA ASP A 111 -8.74 10.31 -6.30
C ASP A 111 -9.31 11.68 -5.91
N GLU A 112 -10.64 11.74 -5.85
CA GLU A 112 -11.32 12.64 -4.92
C GLU A 112 -11.42 11.89 -3.58
N HIS A 113 -10.34 11.91 -2.81
CA HIS A 113 -10.45 11.68 -1.38
C HIS A 113 -11.21 12.87 -0.78
N PRO A 114 -12.32 12.67 -0.04
CA PRO A 114 -12.99 13.76 0.68
C PRO A 114 -12.10 14.44 1.74
N ASP A 115 -10.89 13.93 1.93
CA ASP A 115 -9.92 14.30 2.95
C ASP A 115 -8.54 14.68 2.36
N ASP A 116 -8.39 14.68 1.02
CA ASP A 116 -7.13 15.13 0.41
C ASP A 116 -7.08 16.66 0.42
N SER A 117 -6.19 17.17 1.26
CA SER A 117 -5.81 18.56 1.19
C SER A 117 -5.15 18.85 -0.16
N ALA A 118 -5.26 20.08 -0.65
CA ALA A 118 -4.55 20.51 -1.87
C ALA A 118 -3.04 20.22 -1.83
N ALA A 119 -2.44 20.14 -0.63
CA ALA A 119 -1.05 19.76 -0.42
C ALA A 119 -0.77 18.29 -0.76
N GLU A 120 -1.68 17.37 -0.46
CA GLU A 120 -1.56 15.95 -0.79
C GLU A 120 -1.66 15.71 -2.30
N SER A 121 -2.58 16.40 -2.99
CA SER A 121 -2.69 16.32 -4.45
C SER A 121 -1.44 16.87 -5.16
N ILE A 122 -0.86 17.95 -4.66
CA ILE A 122 0.42 18.50 -5.17
C ILE A 122 1.57 17.50 -4.95
N ALA A 123 1.67 16.93 -3.75
CA ALA A 123 2.68 15.92 -3.43
C ALA A 123 2.53 14.67 -4.32
N HIS A 124 1.29 14.24 -4.58
CA HIS A 124 0.99 13.13 -5.48
C HIS A 124 1.48 13.39 -6.91
N GLY A 125 1.16 14.56 -7.48
CA GLY A 125 1.63 14.95 -8.82
C GLY A 125 3.16 15.01 -8.92
N GLN A 126 3.84 15.46 -7.87
CA GLN A 126 5.31 15.47 -7.81
C GLN A 126 5.90 14.05 -7.81
N VAL A 127 5.28 13.11 -7.11
CA VAL A 127 5.68 11.69 -7.09
C VAL A 127 5.54 11.07 -8.47
N LEU A 128 4.39 11.27 -9.14
CA LEU A 128 4.18 10.75 -10.50
C LEU A 128 5.22 11.30 -11.47
N ALA A 129 5.46 12.62 -11.45
CA ALA A 129 6.48 13.24 -12.29
C ALA A 129 7.90 12.72 -12.00
N ALA A 130 8.22 12.40 -10.74
CA ALA A 130 9.50 11.80 -10.36
C ALA A 130 9.65 10.36 -10.87
N ILE A 131 8.56 9.59 -10.87
CA ILE A 131 8.53 8.24 -11.46
C ILE A 131 8.78 8.34 -12.97
N ASP A 132 8.18 9.31 -13.66
CA ASP A 132 8.39 9.52 -15.09
C ASP A 132 9.83 9.91 -15.43
N ARG A 133 10.59 10.51 -14.50
CA ARG A 133 12.02 10.81 -14.69
C ARG A 133 12.95 9.61 -14.47
N LEU A 134 12.46 8.49 -13.92
CA LEU A 134 13.29 7.31 -13.74
C LEU A 134 13.72 6.72 -15.10
N PRO A 135 14.95 6.18 -15.22
CA PRO A 135 15.34 5.37 -16.37
C PRO A 135 14.37 4.20 -16.57
N ASP A 136 14.11 3.84 -17.84
CA ASP A 136 12.98 2.98 -18.24
C ASP A 136 12.84 1.70 -17.41
N ARG A 137 13.92 0.95 -17.23
CA ARG A 137 13.88 -0.30 -16.43
C ARG A 137 13.43 -0.08 -14.99
N TYR A 138 13.80 1.05 -14.37
CA TYR A 138 13.42 1.35 -12.99
C TYR A 138 11.98 1.86 -12.92
N ARG A 139 11.57 2.67 -13.92
CA ARG A 139 10.19 3.11 -14.08
C ARG A 139 9.25 1.92 -14.26
N GLU A 140 9.58 1.01 -15.16
CA GLU A 140 8.80 -0.20 -15.45
C GLU A 140 8.58 -1.06 -14.20
N ILE A 141 9.63 -1.30 -13.41
CA ILE A 141 9.51 -2.10 -12.18
C ILE A 141 8.70 -1.38 -11.11
N VAL A 142 8.85 -0.06 -10.99
CA VAL A 142 8.01 0.73 -10.08
C VAL A 142 6.56 0.66 -10.54
N GLN A 143 6.28 0.75 -11.84
CA GLN A 143 4.94 0.60 -12.40
C GLN A 143 4.35 -0.78 -12.10
N MET A 144 5.08 -1.85 -12.41
CA MET A 144 4.66 -3.22 -12.10
C MET A 144 4.42 -3.43 -10.61
N ARG A 145 5.28 -2.85 -9.75
CA ARG A 145 5.16 -3.03 -8.30
C ARG A 145 4.02 -2.22 -7.68
N HIS A 146 3.82 -0.99 -8.13
CA HIS A 146 2.97 -0.02 -7.44
C HIS A 146 1.61 0.17 -8.11
N PHE A 147 1.52 -0.01 -9.43
CA PHE A 147 0.26 0.16 -10.18
C PHE A 147 -0.33 -1.19 -10.57
N ARG A 148 0.51 -2.18 -10.90
CA ARG A 148 0.06 -3.55 -11.19
C ARG A 148 0.12 -4.49 -9.98
N HIS A 149 0.54 -3.98 -8.83
CA HIS A 149 0.67 -4.68 -7.55
C HIS A 149 1.39 -6.04 -7.61
N MET A 150 2.33 -6.21 -8.54
CA MET A 150 3.07 -7.45 -8.70
C MET A 150 4.11 -7.59 -7.57
N ASP A 151 4.25 -8.80 -7.03
CA ASP A 151 5.30 -9.10 -6.07
C ASP A 151 6.68 -9.27 -6.77
N VAL A 152 7.74 -9.46 -5.98
CA VAL A 152 9.10 -9.58 -6.53
C VAL A 152 9.27 -10.82 -7.41
N VAL A 153 8.63 -11.93 -7.04
CA VAL A 153 8.70 -13.21 -7.76
C VAL A 153 8.01 -13.07 -9.11
N GLU A 154 6.90 -12.34 -9.15
CA GLU A 154 6.13 -12.13 -10.37
C GLU A 154 6.79 -11.17 -11.33
N ILE A 155 7.35 -10.06 -10.82
CA ILE A 155 8.14 -9.16 -11.64
C ILE A 155 9.36 -9.90 -12.21
N ALA A 156 9.99 -10.75 -11.40
CA ALA A 156 11.11 -11.60 -11.84
C ALA A 156 10.70 -12.53 -12.98
N LYS A 157 9.54 -13.20 -12.86
CA LYS A 157 8.98 -14.05 -13.93
C LYS A 157 8.61 -13.24 -15.18
N ALA A 158 7.93 -12.11 -15.02
CA ALA A 158 7.44 -11.29 -16.13
C ALA A 158 8.58 -10.67 -16.96
N LEU A 159 9.70 -10.32 -16.31
CA LEU A 159 10.86 -9.73 -16.97
C LEU A 159 11.96 -10.75 -17.32
N ASP A 160 11.76 -12.03 -16.99
CA ASP A 160 12.76 -13.09 -17.08
C ASP A 160 14.10 -12.67 -16.47
N LYS A 161 14.06 -12.34 -15.17
CA LYS A 161 15.22 -11.90 -14.37
C LYS A 161 15.22 -12.57 -12.99
N PRO A 162 16.39 -12.79 -12.37
CA PRO A 162 16.45 -13.24 -10.98
C PRO A 162 15.79 -12.26 -10.01
N GLU A 163 15.15 -12.76 -8.95
CA GLU A 163 14.56 -11.92 -7.89
C GLU A 163 15.58 -10.96 -7.27
N GLY A 164 16.84 -11.38 -7.12
CA GLY A 164 17.92 -10.53 -6.61
C GLY A 164 18.14 -9.28 -7.47
N THR A 165 17.98 -9.42 -8.79
CA THR A 165 18.03 -8.30 -9.74
C THR A 165 16.85 -7.36 -9.52
N ILE A 166 15.63 -7.90 -9.38
CA ILE A 166 14.43 -7.09 -9.13
C ILE A 166 14.53 -6.34 -7.80
N LYS A 167 14.99 -7.01 -6.72
CA LYS A 167 15.23 -6.37 -5.40
C LYS A 167 16.26 -5.24 -5.52
N SER A 168 17.36 -5.48 -6.23
CA SER A 168 18.40 -4.47 -6.46
C SER A 168 17.88 -3.29 -7.29
N TRP A 169 17.06 -3.54 -8.30
CA TRP A 169 16.47 -2.52 -9.15
C TRP A 169 15.44 -1.68 -8.39
N LEU A 170 14.57 -2.31 -7.60
CA LEU A 170 13.64 -1.61 -6.70
C LEU A 170 14.38 -0.75 -5.68
N PHE A 171 15.47 -1.25 -5.10
CA PHE A 171 16.30 -0.48 -4.17
C PHE A 171 16.88 0.78 -4.84
N ARG A 172 17.46 0.63 -6.04
CA ARG A 172 18.00 1.76 -6.81
C ARG A 172 16.92 2.77 -7.23
N ALA A 173 15.76 2.28 -7.69
CA ALA A 173 14.63 3.13 -8.05
C ALA A 173 14.19 3.99 -6.86
N ARG A 174 14.05 3.40 -5.66
CA ARG A 174 13.70 4.13 -4.43
C ARG A 174 14.75 5.18 -4.05
N ALA A 175 16.04 4.86 -4.19
CA ALA A 175 17.11 5.82 -3.92
C ALA A 175 17.08 7.02 -4.88
N MET A 176 16.78 6.78 -6.16
CA MET A 176 16.60 7.84 -7.17
C MET A 176 15.39 8.72 -6.85
N LEU A 177 14.23 8.11 -6.57
CA LEU A 177 13.02 8.84 -6.20
C LEU A 177 13.23 9.67 -4.92
N LYS A 178 13.88 9.11 -3.90
CA LYS A 178 14.19 9.84 -2.67
C LYS A 178 15.05 11.07 -2.95
N LYS A 179 16.07 10.94 -3.80
CA LYS A 179 16.95 12.06 -4.16
C LYS A 179 16.21 13.15 -4.93
N ASP A 180 15.32 12.76 -5.84
CA ASP A 180 14.57 13.69 -6.69
C ASP A 180 13.46 14.42 -5.92
N LEU A 181 12.85 13.75 -4.93
CA LEU A 181 11.77 14.29 -4.12
C LEU A 181 12.23 15.01 -2.85
N ALA A 182 13.47 14.79 -2.38
CA ALA A 182 14.00 15.47 -1.18
C ALA A 182 13.87 17.02 -1.22
N PRO A 183 14.18 17.71 -2.34
CA PRO A 183 14.01 19.16 -2.43
C PRO A 183 12.54 19.61 -2.35
N ALA A 184 11.61 18.79 -2.85
CA ALA A 184 10.18 19.10 -2.89
C ALA A 184 9.49 18.83 -1.55
N LEU A 185 10.00 17.89 -0.76
CA LEU A 185 9.44 17.47 0.53
C LEU A 185 10.15 18.11 1.74
N GLY A 186 11.17 18.95 1.51
CA GLY A 186 11.93 19.61 2.59
C GLY A 186 12.76 18.65 3.46
N LEU A 187 13.23 17.54 2.87
CA LEU A 187 14.01 16.47 3.51
C LEU A 187 15.50 16.54 3.19
#